data_AF-A0A524HD10-F1
#
_entry.id   AF-A0A524HD10-F1
#
_cell.length_a   1.000
_cell.length_b   1.000
_cell.length_c   1.000
_cell.angle_alpha   90.00
_cell.angle_beta   90.00
_cell.angle_gamma   90.00
#
_symmetry.space_group_name_H-M   'P 1'
#
loop_
_entity.id
_entity.type
_entity.pdbx_description
1 polymer ?
#
loop_
_entity_poly.entity_id
_entity_poly.type
_entity_poly.pdbx_seq_one_letter_code
_entity_poly.pdbx_strand_id
1 'polypeptide(L)'
;MTPIQVTKPLRARCLSRLIPGLLLSAPLSAQMLPPMPERFTERVDSLVEAEMKRQEMGGFSLAVMQGGRIVLERGDGLANVEHAVPATPETIYQSGSRGKQFTAAGVMLLVQEGRLNLSDPVRRFFPEAPAAWRPITIRHLLTHTGGTGDYAEGFDSRKDW
;
A
#
# COMPACT_ATOMS: atom_id res chain seq x y z
N MET A 1 -30.87 2.26 18.78
CA MET A 1 -29.43 2.49 18.61
C MET A 1 -29.13 3.89 19.11
N THR A 2 -28.66 4.00 20.34
CA THR A 2 -28.49 5.26 21.07
C THR A 2 -26.99 5.57 21.11
N PRO A 3 -26.52 6.77 20.71
CA PRO A 3 -25.10 7.07 20.71
C PRO A 3 -24.58 7.29 22.13
N ILE A 4 -23.45 6.65 22.43
CA ILE A 4 -22.69 6.78 23.67
C ILE A 4 -22.11 8.19 23.75
N GLN A 5 -22.51 8.93 24.79
CA GLN A 5 -21.96 10.24 25.14
C GLN A 5 -20.68 10.03 25.97
N VAL A 6 -19.55 10.57 25.52
CA VAL A 6 -18.31 10.62 26.29
C VAL A 6 -18.25 11.95 27.03
N THR A 7 -18.36 11.92 28.35
CA THR A 7 -18.25 13.08 29.23
C THR A 7 -16.79 13.31 29.66
N LYS A 8 -16.27 14.50 29.30
CA LYS A 8 -15.21 15.35 29.91
C LYS A 8 -13.97 14.72 30.58
N PRO A 9 -12.84 15.45 30.45
CA PRO A 9 -12.12 15.87 31.66
C PRO A 9 -12.01 17.38 31.82
N LEU A 10 -11.69 17.74 33.06
CA LEU A 10 -11.73 19.06 33.69
C LEU A 10 -10.67 20.04 33.19
N ARG A 11 -11.03 21.31 33.36
CA ARG A 11 -10.28 22.54 33.09
C ARG A 11 -8.97 22.62 33.86
N ALA A 12 -7.89 23.00 33.18
CA ALA A 12 -6.79 23.74 33.78
C ALA A 12 -6.66 25.09 33.06
N ARG A 13 -6.84 26.16 33.82
CA ARG A 13 -6.67 27.56 33.40
C ARG A 13 -5.18 27.83 33.26
N CYS A 14 -4.72 28.25 32.08
CA CYS A 14 -3.45 28.96 31.94
C CYS A 14 -3.66 30.27 31.20
N LEU A 15 -3.05 31.30 31.77
CA LEU A 15 -3.22 32.72 31.50
C LEU A 15 -3.00 33.10 30.04
N SER A 16 -3.82 34.07 29.64
CA SER A 16 -3.68 34.95 28.49
C SER A 16 -2.25 35.48 28.29
N ARG A 17 -1.67 35.17 27.12
CA ARG A 17 -0.75 36.06 26.40
C ARG A 17 -1.29 36.20 24.98
N LEU A 18 -1.95 37.33 24.73
CA LEU A 18 -2.34 37.79 23.39
C LEU A 18 -1.07 38.11 22.62
N ILE A 19 -0.66 37.23 21.71
CA ILE A 19 0.27 37.55 20.63
C ILE A 19 -0.63 37.76 19.40
N PRO A 20 -0.79 38.99 18.86
CA PRO A 20 -1.41 39.17 17.56
C PRO A 20 -0.38 38.76 16.49
N GLY A 21 -0.13 37.46 16.40
CA GLY A 21 0.64 36.87 15.31
C GLY A 21 -0.30 36.69 14.14
N LEU A 22 -0.25 37.62 13.19
CA LEU A 22 -0.88 37.51 11.88
C LEU A 22 -0.33 36.24 11.21
N LEU A 23 -1.01 35.11 11.40
CA LEU A 23 -0.77 33.88 10.65
C LEU A 23 -1.19 34.17 9.21
N LEU A 24 -0.25 34.69 8.44
CA LEU A 24 -0.33 34.74 6.98
C LEU A 24 -0.36 33.28 6.51
N SER A 25 -1.56 32.71 6.42
CA SER A 25 -1.79 31.47 5.69
C SER A 25 -1.51 31.79 4.23
N ALA A 26 -0.24 31.71 3.82
CA ALA A 26 0.09 31.70 2.41
C ALA A 26 -0.73 30.55 1.81
N PRO A 27 -1.56 30.80 0.78
CA PRO A 27 -2.18 29.69 0.08
C PRO A 27 -1.03 28.81 -0.39
N LEU A 28 -1.10 27.52 -0.03
CA LEU A 28 -0.23 26.51 -0.58
C LEU A 28 -0.58 26.44 -2.07
N SER A 29 -0.05 27.39 -2.84
CA SER A 29 -0.13 27.35 -4.29
C SER A 29 0.42 25.98 -4.66
N ALA A 30 -0.43 25.18 -5.30
CA ALA A 30 0.02 24.01 -6.03
C ALA A 30 1.00 24.52 -7.07
N GLN A 31 2.27 24.65 -6.68
CA GLN A 31 3.33 24.98 -7.60
C GLN A 31 3.38 23.81 -8.56
N MET A 32 2.85 24.03 -9.75
CA MET A 32 2.95 23.13 -10.87
C MET A 32 4.43 22.84 -11.03
N LEU A 33 4.83 21.58 -10.84
CA LEU A 33 6.22 21.21 -11.05
C LEU A 33 6.57 21.54 -12.49
N PRO A 34 7.78 22.07 -12.76
CA PRO A 34 8.23 22.18 -14.13
C PRO A 34 8.11 20.80 -14.77
N PRO A 35 7.70 20.72 -16.04
CA PRO A 35 7.65 19.44 -16.74
C PRO A 35 9.01 18.75 -16.61
N MET A 36 9.00 17.43 -16.48
CA MET A 36 10.24 16.67 -16.41
C MET A 36 11.10 17.01 -17.64
N PRO A 37 12.44 17.08 -17.49
CA PRO A 37 13.31 17.33 -18.63
C PRO A 37 13.00 16.33 -19.74
N GLU A 38 12.90 16.76 -21.00
CA GLU A 38 12.53 15.90 -22.14
C GLU A 38 13.37 14.61 -22.18
N ARG A 39 14.67 14.72 -21.91
CA ARG A 39 15.60 13.60 -21.80
C ARG A 39 15.21 12.54 -20.78
N PHE A 40 14.51 12.91 -19.70
CA PHE A 40 14.00 11.95 -18.72
C PHE A 40 12.85 11.15 -19.33
N THR A 41 11.86 11.83 -19.92
CA THR A 41 10.71 11.20 -20.55
C THR A 41 11.14 10.27 -21.68
N GLU A 42 12.02 10.73 -22.58
CA GLU A 42 12.58 9.91 -23.68
C GLU A 42 13.24 8.62 -23.19
N ARG A 43 13.95 8.68 -22.06
CA ARG A 43 14.60 7.49 -21.46
C ARG A 43 13.59 6.54 -20.85
N VAL A 44 12.53 7.06 -20.23
CA VAL A 44 11.43 6.23 -19.72
C VAL A 44 10.71 5.57 -20.90
N ASP A 45 10.45 6.30 -21.98
CA ASP A 45 9.81 5.79 -23.20
C ASP A 45 10.60 4.64 -23.79
N SER A 46 11.89 4.87 -24.01
CA SER A 46 12.80 3.85 -24.56
C SER A 46 12.86 2.60 -23.69
N LEU A 47 12.88 2.76 -22.36
CA LEU A 47 12.88 1.64 -21.42
C LEU A 47 11.56 0.86 -21.47
N VAL A 48 10.45 1.58 -21.44
CA VAL A 48 9.10 1.03 -21.48
C VAL A 48 8.90 0.21 -22.76
N GLU A 49 9.19 0.79 -23.92
CA GLU A 49 9.04 0.10 -25.20
C GLU A 49 9.90 -1.16 -25.28
N ALA A 50 11.15 -1.08 -24.81
CA ALA A 50 12.06 -2.22 -24.78
C ALA A 50 11.53 -3.34 -23.86
N GLU A 51 11.03 -3.01 -22.67
CA GLU A 51 10.52 -3.99 -21.71
C GLU A 51 9.20 -4.60 -22.15
N MET A 52 8.27 -3.79 -22.69
CA MET A 52 7.02 -4.30 -23.25
C MET A 52 7.28 -5.32 -24.36
N LYS A 53 8.23 -5.01 -25.26
CA LYS A 53 8.63 -5.93 -26.33
C LYS A 53 9.32 -7.17 -25.79
N ARG A 54 10.27 -7.01 -24.85
CA ARG A 54 11.06 -8.12 -24.29
C ARG A 54 10.20 -9.13 -23.53
N GLN A 55 9.15 -8.67 -22.88
CA GLN A 55 8.28 -9.47 -22.00
C GLN A 55 6.93 -9.79 -22.64
N GLU A 56 6.73 -9.41 -23.90
CA GLU A 56 5.48 -9.61 -24.64
C GLU A 56 4.25 -9.08 -23.86
N MET A 57 4.40 -7.91 -23.22
CA MET A 57 3.35 -7.30 -22.41
C MET A 57 2.22 -6.76 -23.30
N GLY A 58 0.99 -7.21 -23.06
CA GLY A 58 -0.19 -6.70 -23.75
C GLY A 58 -0.52 -5.25 -23.40
N GLY A 59 -0.20 -4.82 -22.18
CA GLY A 59 -0.33 -3.44 -21.72
C GLY A 59 0.13 -3.27 -20.28
N PHE A 60 0.44 -2.03 -19.88
CA PHE A 60 0.82 -1.69 -18.51
C PHE A 60 0.55 -0.20 -18.22
N SER A 61 0.55 0.17 -16.95
CA SER A 61 0.48 1.57 -16.51
C SER A 61 1.61 1.90 -15.56
N LEU A 62 2.10 3.14 -15.64
CA LEU A 62 3.24 3.62 -14.87
C LEU A 62 2.97 5.02 -14.34
N ALA A 63 3.44 5.23 -13.11
CA ALA A 63 3.54 6.54 -12.49
C ALA A 63 4.93 6.71 -11.87
N VAL A 64 5.53 7.89 -12.04
CA VAL A 64 6.76 8.30 -11.36
C VAL A 64 6.39 9.42 -10.41
N MET A 65 6.80 9.28 -9.15
CA MET A 65 6.53 10.27 -8.11
C MET A 65 7.84 10.85 -7.55
N GLN A 66 7.94 12.16 -7.49
CA GLN A 66 9.08 12.88 -6.91
C GLN A 66 8.57 13.97 -5.96
N GLY A 67 9.10 14.00 -4.73
CA GLY A 67 8.68 14.99 -3.73
C GLY A 67 7.19 14.91 -3.37
N GLY A 68 6.61 13.70 -3.37
CA GLY A 68 5.20 13.47 -3.06
C GLY A 68 4.22 13.91 -4.16
N ARG A 69 4.71 14.21 -5.37
CA ARG A 69 3.91 14.60 -6.52
C ARG A 69 4.21 13.70 -7.70
N ILE A 70 3.18 13.32 -8.44
CA ILE A 70 3.33 12.58 -9.69
C ILE A 70 3.96 13.51 -10.73
N VAL A 71 5.06 13.06 -11.34
CA VAL A 71 5.81 13.81 -12.38
C VAL A 71 5.68 13.20 -13.77
N LEU A 72 5.18 11.97 -13.84
CA LEU A 72 4.84 11.26 -15.07
C LEU A 72 3.79 10.21 -14.70
N GLU A 73 2.69 10.12 -15.46
CA GLU A 73 1.73 9.02 -15.39
C GLU A 73 1.17 8.72 -16.78
N ARG A 74 1.06 7.44 -17.13
CA ARG A 74 0.41 6.99 -18.37
C ARG A 74 0.05 5.51 -18.32
N GLY A 75 -0.70 5.07 -19.33
CA GLY A 75 -0.84 3.67 -19.71
C GLY A 75 -0.39 3.46 -21.16
N ASP A 76 0.15 2.29 -21.44
CA ASP A 76 0.62 1.87 -22.77
C ASP A 76 0.04 0.48 -23.09
N GLY A 77 -0.34 0.27 -24.35
CA GLY A 77 -0.96 -0.97 -24.81
C GLY A 77 -2.42 -1.13 -24.37
N LEU A 78 -2.83 -2.37 -24.15
CA LEU A 78 -4.22 -2.75 -23.88
C LEU A 78 -4.38 -3.33 -22.47
N ALA A 79 -5.39 -2.85 -21.74
CA ALA A 79 -5.88 -3.46 -20.51
C ALA A 79 -6.67 -4.75 -20.80
N ASN A 80 -7.27 -4.85 -21.99
CA ASN A 80 -7.97 -6.04 -22.46
C ASN A 80 -7.77 -6.20 -23.96
N VAL A 81 -7.24 -7.35 -24.38
CA VAL A 81 -6.86 -7.61 -25.78
C VAL A 81 -8.10 -7.92 -26.62
N GLU A 82 -9.00 -8.75 -26.11
CA GLU A 82 -10.21 -9.22 -26.80
C GLU A 82 -11.16 -8.08 -27.16
N HIS A 83 -11.24 -7.07 -26.30
CA HIS A 83 -12.10 -5.91 -26.44
C HIS A 83 -11.35 -4.64 -26.87
N ALA A 84 -10.04 -4.75 -27.13
CA ALA A 84 -9.18 -3.63 -27.48
C ALA A 84 -9.31 -2.42 -26.52
N VAL A 85 -9.41 -2.70 -25.21
CA VAL A 85 -9.51 -1.64 -24.19
C VAL A 85 -8.12 -1.10 -23.91
N PRO A 86 -7.85 0.21 -24.08
CA PRO A 86 -6.54 0.78 -23.80
C PRO A 86 -6.22 0.72 -22.30
N ALA A 87 -4.95 0.50 -21.98
CA ALA A 87 -4.45 0.72 -20.63
C ALA A 87 -4.35 2.23 -20.36
N THR A 88 -4.70 2.63 -19.14
CA THR A 88 -4.68 4.02 -18.65
C THR A 88 -4.09 4.06 -17.23
N PRO A 89 -3.66 5.22 -16.70
CA PRO A 89 -3.23 5.33 -15.30
C PRO A 89 -4.23 4.77 -14.27
N GLU A 90 -5.52 4.79 -14.60
CA GLU A 90 -6.63 4.33 -13.75
C GLU A 90 -6.96 2.84 -13.92
N THR A 91 -6.29 2.14 -14.83
CA THR A 91 -6.51 0.71 -15.05
C THR A 91 -6.25 -0.07 -13.76
N ILE A 92 -7.22 -0.89 -13.36
CA ILE A 92 -7.12 -1.72 -12.16
C ILE A 92 -6.43 -3.03 -12.52
N TYR A 93 -5.35 -3.33 -11.80
CA TYR A 93 -4.59 -4.58 -11.94
C TYR A 93 -4.76 -5.45 -10.69
N GLN A 94 -4.65 -6.76 -10.88
CA GLN A 94 -4.45 -7.69 -9.77
C GLN A 94 -3.17 -7.30 -9.00
N SER A 95 -3.32 -6.98 -7.71
CA SER A 95 -2.21 -6.48 -6.89
C SER A 95 -1.17 -7.56 -6.58
N GLY A 96 -1.59 -8.83 -6.59
CA GLY A 96 -0.75 -9.99 -6.28
C GLY A 96 -0.07 -9.83 -4.91
N SER A 97 1.19 -10.24 -4.83
CA SER A 97 1.97 -10.15 -3.58
C SER A 97 2.16 -8.73 -3.03
N ARG A 98 1.91 -7.66 -3.82
CA ARG A 98 1.90 -6.28 -3.27
C ARG A 98 0.82 -6.09 -2.20
N GLY A 99 -0.25 -6.88 -2.23
CA GLY A 99 -1.29 -6.88 -1.20
C GLY A 99 -0.79 -7.16 0.22
N LYS A 100 0.32 -7.91 0.37
CA LYS A 100 0.88 -8.27 1.69
C LYS A 100 1.30 -7.05 2.52
N GLN A 101 1.68 -5.94 1.88
CA GLN A 101 2.03 -4.71 2.59
C GLN A 101 0.82 -4.11 3.31
N PHE A 102 -0.36 -4.19 2.71
CA PHE A 102 -1.60 -3.77 3.34
C PHE A 102 -1.98 -4.69 4.51
N THR A 103 -1.82 -6.01 4.35
CA THR A 103 -2.00 -6.97 5.44
C THR A 103 -1.05 -6.66 6.60
N ALA A 104 0.24 -6.43 6.33
CA ALA A 104 1.23 -6.08 7.34
C ALA A 104 0.87 -4.77 8.05
N ALA A 105 0.45 -3.73 7.32
CA ALA A 105 -0.02 -2.48 7.90
C ALA A 105 -1.24 -2.71 8.82
N GLY A 106 -2.21 -3.51 8.38
CA GLY A 106 -3.37 -3.88 9.20
C GLY A 106 -2.97 -4.60 10.50
N VAL A 107 -2.01 -5.53 10.43
CA VAL A 107 -1.46 -6.20 11.63
C VAL A 107 -0.77 -5.19 12.55
N MET A 108 0.00 -4.26 12.02
CA MET A 108 0.66 -3.22 12.83
C MET A 108 -0.32 -2.25 13.49
N LEU A 109 -1.46 -1.95 12.86
CA LEU A 109 -2.55 -1.20 13.50
C LEU A 109 -3.12 -1.96 14.70
N LEU A 110 -3.33 -3.28 14.58
CA LEU A 110 -3.76 -4.12 15.71
C LEU A 110 -2.72 -4.16 16.84
N VAL A 111 -1.42 -4.15 16.50
CA VAL A 111 -0.34 -4.02 17.50
C VAL A 111 -0.42 -2.67 18.21
N GLN A 112 -0.61 -1.58 17.46
CA GLN A 112 -0.73 -0.23 18.01
C GLN A 112 -1.94 -0.09 18.95
N GLU A 113 -3.05 -0.77 18.63
CA GLU A 113 -4.26 -0.86 19.47
C GLU A 113 -4.11 -1.80 20.67
N GLY A 114 -2.97 -2.50 20.82
CA GLY A 114 -2.75 -3.47 21.89
C GLY A 114 -3.56 -4.75 21.77
N ARG A 115 -4.15 -5.03 20.59
CA ARG A 115 -5.02 -6.20 20.36
C ARG A 115 -4.23 -7.48 20.13
N LEU A 116 -2.98 -7.37 19.68
CA LEU A 116 -2.02 -8.46 19.58
C LEU A 116 -0.59 -7.92 19.73
N ASN A 117 0.35 -8.81 20.02
CA ASN A 117 1.78 -8.52 20.03
C ASN A 117 2.49 -9.28 18.92
N LEU A 118 3.57 -8.70 18.38
CA LEU A 118 4.40 -9.38 17.38
C LEU A 118 5.06 -10.68 17.92
N SER A 119 5.23 -10.79 19.23
CA SER A 119 5.73 -11.99 19.91
C SER A 119 4.65 -13.02 20.23
N ASP A 120 3.36 -12.73 19.97
CA ASP A 120 2.31 -13.70 20.21
C ASP A 120 2.52 -14.94 19.31
N PRO A 121 2.36 -16.16 19.85
CA PRO A 121 2.39 -17.37 19.06
C PRO A 121 1.17 -17.43 18.15
N VAL A 122 1.33 -17.90 16.91
CA VAL A 122 0.23 -18.00 15.92
C VAL A 122 -0.93 -18.84 16.46
N ARG A 123 -0.61 -19.91 17.21
CA ARG A 123 -1.61 -20.80 17.82
C ARG A 123 -2.49 -20.15 18.89
N ARG A 124 -2.16 -18.93 19.37
CA ARG A 124 -3.06 -18.12 20.19
C ARG A 124 -4.33 -17.74 19.43
N PHE A 125 -4.20 -17.50 18.13
CA PHE A 125 -5.30 -17.07 17.25
C PHE A 125 -5.88 -18.22 16.43
N PHE A 126 -5.06 -19.25 16.15
CA PHE A 126 -5.45 -20.44 15.40
C PHE A 126 -5.12 -21.71 16.21
N PRO A 127 -5.92 -22.08 17.20
CA PRO A 127 -5.65 -23.22 18.08
C PRO A 127 -5.45 -24.56 17.32
N GLU A 128 -6.15 -24.71 16.20
CA GLU A 128 -6.15 -25.84 15.26
C GLU A 128 -4.91 -25.90 14.36
N ALA A 129 -4.10 -24.84 14.31
CA ALA A 129 -2.90 -24.84 13.49
C ALA A 129 -1.93 -25.97 13.90
N PRO A 130 -1.13 -26.50 12.95
CA PRO A 130 -0.27 -27.65 13.18
C PRO A 130 0.58 -27.53 14.44
N ALA A 131 0.80 -28.65 15.15
CA ALA A 131 1.62 -28.65 16.36
C ALA A 131 3.05 -28.12 16.11
N ALA A 132 3.59 -28.37 14.91
CA ALA A 132 4.88 -27.86 14.44
C ALA A 132 4.96 -26.33 14.38
N TRP A 133 3.81 -25.62 14.33
CA TRP A 133 3.76 -24.15 14.28
C TRP A 133 3.78 -23.49 15.66
N ARG A 134 3.90 -24.28 16.73
CA ARG A 134 4.00 -23.76 18.10
C ARG A 134 5.10 -22.71 18.34
N PRO A 135 6.30 -22.75 17.72
CA PRO A 135 7.31 -21.71 17.89
C PRO A 135 7.11 -20.50 16.96
N ILE A 136 6.13 -20.55 16.05
CA ILE A 136 5.90 -19.48 15.08
C ILE A 136 5.13 -18.35 15.74
N THR A 137 5.64 -17.13 15.61
CA THR A 137 5.03 -15.90 16.12
C THR A 137 4.44 -15.07 14.99
N ILE A 138 3.63 -14.06 15.33
CA ILE A 138 3.14 -13.09 14.33
C ILE A 138 4.30 -12.42 13.59
N ARG A 139 5.40 -12.08 14.29
CA ARG A 139 6.62 -11.54 13.66
C ARG A 139 7.15 -12.48 12.59
N HIS A 140 7.25 -13.77 12.88
CA HIS A 140 7.77 -14.77 11.94
C HIS A 140 6.95 -14.85 10.65
N LEU A 141 5.63 -14.66 10.74
CA LEU A 141 4.76 -14.59 9.56
C LEU A 141 5.02 -13.32 8.74
N LEU A 142 5.09 -12.16 9.39
CA LEU A 142 5.35 -10.87 8.72
C LEU A 142 6.74 -10.78 8.08
N THR A 143 7.72 -11.52 8.60
CA THR A 143 9.11 -11.51 8.12
C THR A 143 9.49 -12.75 7.33
N HIS A 144 8.54 -13.64 7.02
CA HIS A 144 8.80 -14.88 6.27
C HIS A 144 9.90 -15.77 6.89
N THR A 145 9.99 -15.82 8.22
CA THR A 145 11.01 -16.59 8.96
C THR A 145 10.42 -17.74 9.78
N GLY A 146 9.12 -18.01 9.60
CA GLY A 146 8.40 -19.06 10.34
C GLY A 146 8.55 -20.48 9.80
N GLY A 147 9.01 -20.65 8.55
CA GLY A 147 9.18 -21.98 7.93
C GLY A 147 7.86 -22.73 7.68
N THR A 148 6.76 -22.01 7.40
CA THR A 148 5.42 -22.59 7.21
C THR A 148 5.23 -23.38 5.91
N GLY A 149 6.23 -23.38 5.02
CA GLY A 149 6.13 -23.94 3.67
C GLY A 149 5.42 -23.01 2.68
N ASP A 150 5.27 -23.49 1.46
CA ASP A 150 4.48 -22.86 0.39
C ASP A 150 3.06 -23.44 0.37
N TYR A 151 2.32 -23.23 -0.72
CA TYR A 151 1.01 -23.83 -0.95
C TYR A 151 0.98 -25.35 -0.75
N ALA A 152 -0.18 -25.85 -0.31
CA ALA A 152 -0.40 -27.29 -0.17
C ALA A 152 -0.29 -28.01 -1.52
N GLU A 153 0.11 -29.28 -1.48
CA GLU A 153 0.13 -30.13 -2.66
C GLU A 153 -1.27 -30.21 -3.28
N GLY A 154 -1.37 -29.91 -4.58
CA GLY A 154 -2.65 -29.88 -5.31
C GLY A 154 -3.34 -28.52 -5.40
N PHE A 155 -2.77 -27.44 -4.84
CA PHE A 155 -3.31 -26.08 -5.00
C PHE A 155 -3.32 -25.65 -6.48
N ASP A 156 -4.50 -25.35 -7.03
CA ASP A 156 -4.69 -24.83 -8.39
C ASP A 156 -5.01 -23.33 -8.33
N SER A 157 -4.02 -22.52 -8.67
CA SER A 157 -4.13 -21.05 -8.67
C SER A 157 -5.14 -20.48 -9.68
N ARG A 158 -5.84 -21.31 -10.45
CA ARG A 158 -6.96 -20.88 -11.31
C ARG A 158 -8.33 -21.23 -10.74
N LYS A 159 -8.40 -22.07 -9.70
CA LYS A 159 -9.65 -22.58 -9.13
C LYS A 159 -9.82 -22.24 -7.65
N ASP A 160 -8.73 -22.19 -6.90
CA ASP A 160 -8.74 -22.13 -5.44
C ASP A 160 -8.61 -20.69 -4.90
N TRP A 161 -8.91 -19.68 -5.75
CA TRP A 161 -9.00 -18.26 -5.38
C TRP A 161 -10.43 -17.76 -5.33
#